data_AF-A0A0U9H7E0-F1
#
_entry.id   AF-A0A0U9H7E0-F1
#
_cell.length_a   1.000
_cell.length_b   1.000
_cell.length_c   1.000
_cell.angle_alpha   90.00
_cell.angle_beta   90.00
_cell.angle_gamma   90.00
#
_symmetry.space_group_name_H-M   'P 1'
#
loop_
_entity.id
_entity.type
_entity.pdbx_description
1 polymer ?
#
loop_
_entity_poly.entity_id
_entity_poly.type
_entity_poly.pdbx_seq_one_letter_code
_entity_poly.pdbx_strand_id
1 'polypeptide(L)'
;MKRFLVLLFLVAVSLVITACNNAGASGLTNDDVVSAFKDAGLEAEEPTEMTKDDYGMAPMKATEGTRFLIPSLGEDSGGRIFTYDNDSDLDQMKEYYDTLGEESAMFFSWTIKHKNVLVQINGDLEEETYEEYKAALEEL
;
A
#
# COMPACT_ATOMS: atom_id res chain seq x y z
N MET A 1 -50.29 19.21 -31.80
CA MET A 1 -48.83 19.40 -31.82
C MET A 1 -48.35 19.88 -30.46
N LYS A 2 -48.17 18.98 -29.48
CA LYS A 2 -47.70 19.32 -28.12
C LYS A 2 -47.31 18.07 -27.32
N ARG A 3 -46.67 17.09 -27.99
CA ARG A 3 -46.16 15.86 -27.36
C ARG A 3 -44.80 15.39 -27.89
N PHE A 4 -44.13 16.20 -28.70
CA PHE A 4 -42.82 15.88 -29.28
C PHE A 4 -41.65 16.68 -28.69
N LEU A 5 -41.88 17.43 -27.61
CA LEU A 5 -40.87 18.31 -27.01
C LEU A 5 -40.17 17.73 -25.77
N VAL A 6 -40.23 16.41 -25.55
CA VAL A 6 -39.69 15.75 -24.35
C VAL A 6 -38.52 14.81 -24.66
N LEU A 7 -38.16 14.62 -25.94
CA LEU A 7 -37.12 13.68 -26.36
C LEU A 7 -35.78 14.34 -26.74
N LEU A 8 -35.58 15.60 -26.38
CA LEU A 8 -34.38 16.38 -26.75
C LEU A 8 -33.77 17.11 -25.54
N PHE A 9 -33.79 16.44 -24.39
CA PHE A 9 -32.89 16.67 -23.27
C PHE A 9 -31.89 15.50 -23.30
N LEU A 10 -30.99 15.47 -24.28
CA LEU A 10 -29.57 15.83 -24.06
C LEU A 10 -29.09 15.14 -22.77
N VAL A 11 -28.70 13.86 -22.77
CA VAL A 11 -27.45 13.33 -23.37
C VAL A 11 -26.28 14.35 -23.28
N ALA A 12 -26.26 15.13 -22.21
CA ALA A 12 -25.24 16.13 -21.90
C ALA A 12 -24.84 16.03 -20.41
N VAL A 13 -24.66 14.81 -19.92
CA VAL A 13 -23.78 14.56 -18.78
C VAL A 13 -22.53 13.90 -19.32
N SER A 14 -21.82 14.71 -20.10
CA SER A 14 -20.38 14.60 -20.31
C SER A 14 -19.72 14.98 -19.00
N LEU A 15 -19.76 14.09 -17.99
CA LEU A 15 -18.81 14.18 -16.88
C LEU A 15 -17.52 13.56 -17.37
N VAL A 16 -16.72 14.45 -17.92
CA VAL A 16 -15.31 14.33 -18.21
C VAL A 16 -14.61 13.84 -16.94
N ILE A 17 -14.34 12.54 -16.84
CA ILE A 17 -13.26 12.05 -16.00
C ILE A 17 -12.00 12.07 -16.87
N THR A 18 -11.48 13.27 -17.10
CA THR A 18 -10.08 13.42 -17.50
C THR A 18 -9.27 13.39 -16.21
N ALA A 19 -8.76 12.21 -15.88
CA ALA A 19 -7.59 12.05 -15.02
C ALA A 19 -6.59 11.13 -15.74
N CYS A 20 -6.30 11.42 -17.01
CA CYS A 20 -4.99 11.05 -17.56
C CYS A 20 -3.98 12.08 -17.04
N ASN A 21 -3.59 11.98 -15.77
CA ASN A 21 -2.39 12.66 -15.31
C ASN A 21 -1.21 11.78 -15.75
N ASN A 22 -0.76 12.00 -16.98
CA ASN A 22 0.50 11.46 -17.47
C ASN A 22 1.64 12.26 -16.80
N ALA A 23 1.80 12.08 -15.49
CA ALA A 23 3.02 12.42 -14.78
C ALA A 23 4.03 11.33 -15.16
N GLY A 24 5.16 11.72 -15.75
CA GLY A 24 6.19 10.78 -16.17
C GLY A 24 6.54 9.81 -15.04
N ALA A 25 6.75 8.55 -15.39
CA ALA A 25 7.01 7.40 -14.52
C ALA A 25 7.68 7.79 -13.18
N SER A 26 6.84 8.13 -12.21
CA SER A 26 7.18 8.25 -10.80
C SER A 26 6.52 7.04 -10.17
N GLY A 27 7.29 6.27 -9.41
CA GLY A 27 6.76 5.08 -8.73
C GLY A 27 5.62 5.42 -7.78
N LEU A 28 4.93 4.40 -7.28
CA LEU A 28 3.96 4.56 -6.19
C LEU A 28 4.64 5.22 -4.99
N THR A 29 3.92 6.11 -4.33
CA THR A 29 4.32 6.73 -3.05
C THR A 29 3.77 5.95 -1.86
N ASN A 30 4.30 6.19 -0.66
CA ASN A 30 3.75 5.58 0.55
C ASN A 30 2.31 6.04 0.81
N ASP A 31 1.98 7.30 0.48
CA ASP A 31 0.63 7.86 0.63
C ASP A 31 -0.39 7.21 -0.31
N ASP A 32 0.02 6.82 -1.54
CA ASP A 32 -0.84 6.08 -2.47
C ASP A 32 -1.25 4.73 -1.86
N VAL A 33 -0.31 4.05 -1.22
CA VAL A 33 -0.53 2.74 -0.58
C VAL A 33 -1.43 2.86 0.65
N VAL A 34 -1.17 3.85 1.53
CA VAL A 34 -2.04 4.12 2.70
C VAL A 34 -3.47 4.43 2.25
N SER A 35 -3.62 5.24 1.19
CA SER A 35 -4.92 5.58 0.64
C SER A 35 -5.63 4.35 0.08
N ALA A 36 -4.94 3.48 -0.65
CA ALA A 36 -5.51 2.24 -1.18
C ALA A 36 -6.02 1.32 -0.07
N PHE A 37 -5.27 1.16 1.01
CA PHE A 37 -5.71 0.37 2.17
C PHE A 37 -6.98 0.95 2.80
N LYS A 38 -7.02 2.27 3.01
CA LYS A 38 -8.21 2.94 3.58
C LYS A 38 -9.42 2.88 2.66
N ASP A 39 -9.22 3.05 1.35
CA ASP A 39 -10.28 2.98 0.35
C ASP A 39 -10.86 1.56 0.24
N ALA A 40 -10.05 0.52 0.50
CA ALA A 40 -10.47 -0.87 0.62
C ALA A 40 -11.17 -1.18 1.97
N GLY A 41 -11.22 -0.22 2.90
CA GLY A 41 -11.80 -0.40 4.24
C GLY A 41 -10.88 -1.09 5.25
N LEU A 42 -9.57 -1.14 4.97
CA LEU A 42 -8.54 -1.74 5.83
C LEU A 42 -7.95 -0.69 6.77
N GLU A 43 -7.45 -1.14 7.92
CA GLU A 43 -6.82 -0.29 8.92
C GLU A 43 -5.41 0.16 8.47
N ALA A 44 -5.20 1.46 8.32
CA ALA A 44 -3.87 2.02 8.03
C ALA A 44 -3.68 3.32 8.81
N GLU A 45 -3.80 3.19 10.13
CA GLU A 45 -3.92 4.35 11.02
C GLU A 45 -2.57 4.97 11.38
N GLU A 46 -2.61 6.25 11.74
CA GLU A 46 -1.46 7.04 12.18
C GLU A 46 -0.19 6.89 11.31
N PRO A 47 -0.29 7.05 9.97
CA PRO A 47 0.86 6.93 9.09
C PRO A 47 1.94 7.92 9.52
N THR A 48 3.14 7.41 9.81
CA THR A 48 4.26 8.18 10.32
C THR A 48 5.53 7.85 9.53
N GLU A 49 6.25 8.87 9.09
CA GLU A 49 7.54 8.71 8.42
C GLU A 49 8.53 7.98 9.33
N MET A 50 9.22 6.98 8.78
CA MET A 50 10.21 6.21 9.51
C MET A 50 11.55 6.93 9.56
N THR A 51 12.15 6.92 10.74
CA THR A 51 13.51 7.35 10.99
C THR A 51 14.45 6.15 11.06
N LYS A 52 15.76 6.40 11.16
CA LYS A 52 16.77 5.32 11.31
C LYS A 52 16.45 4.35 12.47
N ASP A 53 15.82 4.84 13.54
CA ASP A 53 15.57 4.06 14.75
C ASP A 53 14.42 3.05 14.52
N ASP A 54 13.56 3.31 13.53
CA ASP A 54 12.42 2.47 13.18
C ASP A 54 12.81 1.24 12.35
N TYR A 55 13.92 1.29 11.61
CA TYR A 55 14.41 0.17 10.80
C TYR A 55 15.00 -0.97 11.65
N GLY A 56 15.37 -0.70 12.90
CA GLY A 56 15.95 -1.71 13.78
C GLY A 56 17.25 -2.29 13.21
N MET A 57 17.26 -3.60 12.96
CA MET A 57 18.42 -4.30 12.38
C MET A 57 18.37 -4.39 10.85
N ALA A 58 17.28 -3.93 10.22
CA ALA A 58 17.10 -4.02 8.78
C ALA A 58 18.05 -3.06 8.05
N PRO A 59 18.65 -3.48 6.91
CA PRO A 59 19.42 -2.56 6.06
C PRO A 59 18.57 -1.36 5.59
N MET A 60 19.10 -0.15 5.71
CA MET A 60 18.44 1.08 5.22
C MET A 60 18.67 1.26 3.71
N LYS A 61 17.98 0.45 2.90
CA LYS A 61 18.06 0.48 1.42
C LYS A 61 16.86 1.16 0.75
N ALA A 62 15.76 1.34 1.48
CA ALA A 62 14.59 2.04 0.97
C ALA A 62 14.90 3.53 0.76
N THR A 63 14.26 4.13 -0.24
CA THR A 63 14.26 5.59 -0.48
C THR A 63 13.51 6.29 0.66
N GLU A 64 12.34 5.74 1.02
CA GLU A 64 11.48 6.25 2.08
C GLU A 64 10.78 5.08 2.78
N GLY A 65 10.43 5.26 4.06
CA GLY A 65 9.63 4.32 4.84
C GLY A 65 8.52 5.04 5.58
N THR A 66 7.33 4.42 5.63
CA THR A 66 6.19 4.89 6.42
C THR A 66 5.68 3.73 7.26
N ARG A 67 5.54 3.95 8.57
CA ARG A 67 4.87 3.02 9.47
C ARG A 67 3.39 3.36 9.56
N PHE A 68 2.53 2.35 9.62
CA PHE A 68 1.10 2.49 9.90
C PHE A 68 0.66 1.48 10.96
N LEU A 69 -0.44 1.78 11.65
CA LEU A 69 -1.03 0.96 12.70
C LEU A 69 -2.24 0.17 12.19
N ILE A 70 -2.41 -1.03 12.75
CA ILE A 70 -3.58 -1.90 12.61
C ILE A 70 -4.11 -2.12 14.03
N PRO A 71 -4.96 -1.21 14.57
CA PRO A 71 -5.39 -1.25 15.97
C PRO A 71 -6.04 -2.56 16.41
N SER A 72 -6.68 -3.30 15.50
CA SER A 72 -7.24 -4.62 15.80
C SER A 72 -6.19 -5.67 16.22
N LEU A 73 -4.91 -5.50 15.85
CA LEU A 73 -3.80 -6.36 16.26
C LEU A 73 -3.10 -5.91 17.55
N GLY A 74 -3.41 -4.72 18.07
CA GLY A 74 -2.80 -4.13 19.25
C GLY A 74 -2.34 -2.69 19.05
N GLU A 75 -2.11 -1.99 20.17
CA GLU A 75 -1.84 -0.54 20.20
C GLU A 75 -0.60 -0.12 19.39
N ASP A 76 0.40 -1.00 19.29
CA ASP A 76 1.66 -0.74 18.58
C ASP A 76 1.91 -1.74 17.43
N SER A 77 0.86 -2.44 17.01
CA SER A 77 0.90 -3.42 15.92
C SER A 77 0.48 -2.79 14.60
N GLY A 78 1.07 -3.24 13.49
CA GLY A 78 0.72 -2.74 12.17
C GLY A 78 1.70 -3.17 11.09
N GLY A 79 2.02 -2.24 10.19
CA GLY A 79 2.91 -2.51 9.07
C GLY A 79 3.79 -1.33 8.71
N ARG A 80 4.62 -1.57 7.69
CA ARG A 80 5.59 -0.64 7.15
C ARG A 80 5.53 -0.70 5.63
N ILE A 81 5.54 0.46 5.01
CA ILE A 81 5.55 0.65 3.56
C ILE A 81 6.91 1.24 3.22
N PHE A 82 7.58 0.65 2.24
CA PHE A 82 8.89 1.08 1.77
C PHE A 82 8.86 1.30 0.26
N THR A 83 9.41 2.41 -0.20
CA THR A 83 9.63 2.67 -1.63
C THR A 83 11.10 2.50 -2.00
N TYR A 84 11.36 2.07 -3.23
CA TYR A 84 12.71 1.84 -3.74
C TYR A 84 12.88 2.44 -5.12
N ASP A 85 14.03 3.07 -5.35
CA ASP A 85 14.44 3.49 -6.70
C ASP A 85 15.03 2.32 -7.51
N ASN A 86 15.42 1.24 -6.83
CA ASN A 86 16.11 0.08 -7.39
C ASN A 86 15.39 -1.22 -7.02
N ASP A 87 14.96 -1.96 -8.03
CA ASP A 87 14.27 -3.24 -7.87
C ASP A 87 15.13 -4.30 -7.16
N SER A 88 16.45 -4.27 -7.36
CA SER A 88 17.36 -5.19 -6.67
C SER A 88 17.44 -4.91 -5.17
N ASP A 89 17.33 -3.66 -4.75
CA ASP A 89 17.30 -3.30 -3.32
C ASP A 89 15.98 -3.73 -2.68
N LEU A 90 14.87 -3.58 -3.40
CA LEU A 90 13.56 -4.08 -3.01
C LEU A 90 13.61 -5.60 -2.80
N ASP A 91 14.08 -6.35 -3.80
CA ASP A 91 14.15 -7.82 -3.74
C ASP A 91 15.00 -8.31 -2.56
N GLN A 92 16.15 -7.68 -2.35
CA GLN A 92 17.01 -8.01 -1.21
C GLN A 92 16.32 -7.74 0.14
N MET A 93 15.52 -6.68 0.23
CA MET A 93 14.79 -6.37 1.47
C MET A 93 13.60 -7.30 1.69
N LYS A 94 12.91 -7.74 0.62
CA LYS A 94 11.88 -8.78 0.74
C LYS A 94 12.48 -10.09 1.22
N GLU A 95 13.55 -10.55 0.57
CA GLU A 95 14.25 -11.78 0.96
C GLU A 95 14.74 -11.72 2.41
N TYR A 96 15.24 -10.57 2.86
CA TYR A 96 15.66 -10.36 4.25
C TYR A 96 14.52 -10.63 5.26
N TYR A 97 13.34 -10.04 5.05
CA TYR A 97 12.20 -10.24 5.96
C TYR A 97 11.64 -11.66 5.89
N ASP A 98 11.55 -12.23 4.69
CA ASP A 98 11.08 -13.61 4.50
C ASP A 98 12.01 -14.60 5.22
N THR A 99 13.32 -14.43 5.07
CA THR A 99 14.33 -15.28 5.75
C THR A 99 14.27 -15.14 7.27
N LEU A 100 14.09 -13.92 7.80
CA LEU A 100 13.95 -13.72 9.24
C LEU A 100 12.75 -14.51 9.82
N GLY A 101 11.63 -14.54 9.09
CA GLY A 101 10.45 -15.31 9.48
C GLY A 101 10.69 -16.83 9.46
N GLU A 102 11.49 -17.33 8.51
CA GLU A 102 11.89 -18.74 8.44
C GLU A 102 12.81 -19.14 9.61
N GLU A 103 13.67 -18.23 10.08
CA GLU A 103 14.57 -18.48 11.21
C GLU A 103 13.84 -18.53 12.55
N SER A 104 12.77 -17.74 12.72
CA SER A 104 11.95 -17.76 13.93
C SER A 104 10.52 -17.27 13.68
N ALA A 105 9.55 -18.03 14.19
CA ALA A 105 8.15 -17.61 14.21
C ALA A 105 7.92 -16.25 14.91
N MET A 106 8.80 -15.86 15.85
CA MET A 106 8.74 -14.54 16.51
C MET A 106 9.00 -13.38 15.54
N PHE A 107 9.75 -13.62 14.46
CA PHE A 107 10.08 -12.60 13.47
C PHE A 107 9.29 -12.76 12.17
N PHE A 108 8.30 -13.65 12.15
CA PHE A 108 7.44 -13.80 11.00
C PHE A 108 6.68 -12.50 10.73
N SER A 109 6.73 -12.06 9.47
CA SER A 109 5.98 -10.93 8.97
C SER A 109 5.49 -11.26 7.57
N TRP A 110 4.30 -10.81 7.24
CA TRP A 110 3.82 -10.86 5.87
C TRP A 110 4.55 -9.84 5.01
N THR A 111 4.86 -10.17 3.76
CA THR A 111 5.50 -9.24 2.84
C THR A 111 4.83 -9.22 1.47
N ILE A 112 4.60 -8.03 0.93
CA ILE A 112 3.97 -7.82 -0.37
C ILE A 112 4.88 -6.94 -1.23
N LYS A 113 5.33 -7.45 -2.38
CA LYS A 113 6.06 -6.67 -3.39
C LYS A 113 5.07 -6.27 -4.49
N HIS A 114 4.99 -4.98 -4.78
CA HIS A 114 4.25 -4.49 -5.95
C HIS A 114 4.92 -3.24 -6.53
N LYS A 115 5.22 -3.26 -7.83
CA LYS A 115 5.98 -2.20 -8.51
C LYS A 115 7.25 -1.85 -7.71
N ASN A 116 7.40 -0.59 -7.27
CA ASN A 116 8.53 -0.09 -6.50
C ASN A 116 8.31 -0.11 -4.98
N VAL A 117 7.26 -0.80 -4.50
CA VAL A 117 6.85 -0.84 -3.10
C VAL A 117 7.08 -2.22 -2.51
N LEU A 118 7.58 -2.24 -1.27
CA LEU A 118 7.51 -3.39 -0.37
C LEU A 118 6.66 -3.01 0.84
N VAL A 119 5.64 -3.80 1.13
CA VAL A 119 4.89 -3.71 2.38
C VAL A 119 5.29 -4.87 3.27
N GLN A 120 5.60 -4.58 4.53
CA GLN A 120 5.84 -5.55 5.60
C GLN A 120 4.73 -5.38 6.64
N ILE A 121 4.03 -6.46 7.00
CA ILE A 121 2.92 -6.42 7.98
C ILE A 121 3.20 -7.41 9.09
N ASN A 122 2.82 -7.06 10.33
CA ASN A 122 2.91 -7.93 11.49
C ASN A 122 2.36 -9.34 11.18
N GLY A 123 3.14 -10.39 11.52
CA GLY A 123 2.81 -11.78 11.22
C GLY A 123 1.64 -12.38 12.01
N ASP A 124 1.18 -11.71 13.07
CA ASP A 124 -0.04 -12.09 13.81
C ASP A 124 -1.32 -11.71 13.04
N LEU A 125 -1.22 -10.96 11.93
CA LEU A 125 -2.36 -10.70 11.05
C LEU A 125 -2.90 -12.00 10.45
N GLU A 126 -4.21 -12.20 10.50
CA GLU A 126 -4.86 -13.35 9.87
C GLU A 126 -4.65 -13.33 8.35
N GLU A 127 -4.40 -14.51 7.78
CA GLU A 127 -4.09 -14.67 6.34
C GLU A 127 -5.19 -14.10 5.43
N GLU A 128 -6.46 -14.23 5.82
CA GLU A 128 -7.61 -13.68 5.07
C GLU A 128 -7.50 -12.16 4.94
N THR A 129 -7.27 -11.45 6.05
CA THR A 129 -7.09 -9.99 6.04
C THR A 129 -5.79 -9.60 5.32
N TYR A 130 -4.71 -10.36 5.47
CA TYR A 130 -3.48 -10.14 4.71
C TYR A 130 -3.71 -10.18 3.19
N GLU A 131 -4.47 -11.15 2.68
CA GLU A 131 -4.78 -11.22 1.25
C GLU A 131 -5.65 -10.03 0.78
N GLU A 132 -6.45 -9.42 1.65
CA GLU A 132 -7.15 -8.16 1.34
C GLU A 132 -6.17 -6.99 1.17
N TYR A 133 -5.17 -6.84 2.04
CA TYR A 133 -4.10 -5.83 1.86
C TYR A 133 -3.34 -6.04 0.56
N LYS A 134 -3.02 -7.29 0.25
CA LYS A 134 -2.33 -7.65 -0.99
C LYS A 134 -3.16 -7.31 -2.21
N ALA A 135 -4.44 -7.66 -2.22
CA ALA A 135 -5.35 -7.30 -3.31
C ALA A 135 -5.44 -5.77 -3.49
N ALA A 136 -5.62 -5.02 -2.40
CA ALA A 136 -5.69 -3.57 -2.43
C ALA A 136 -4.41 -2.92 -2.99
N LEU A 137 -3.24 -3.46 -2.65
CA LEU A 137 -1.97 -2.99 -3.19
C LEU A 137 -1.81 -3.34 -4.68
N GLU A 138 -2.14 -4.58 -5.08
CA GLU A 138 -1.98 -5.05 -6.46
C GLU A 138 -2.93 -4.35 -7.44
N GLU A 139 -4.01 -3.73 -6.97
CA GLU A 139 -4.93 -2.91 -7.77
C GLU A 139 -4.39 -1.52 -8.14
N LEU A 140 -3.35 -1.04 -7.46
CA LEU A 140 -2.66 0.23 -7.78
C LEU A 140 -1.83 0.11 -9.06
#